data_AF-A0A0K0DGB3-F1
#
_entry.id   AF-A0A0K0DGB3-F1
#
_cell.length_a   1.000
_cell.length_b   1.000
_cell.length_c   1.000
_cell.angle_alpha   90.00
_cell.angle_beta   90.00
_cell.angle_gamma   90.00
#
_symmetry.space_group_name_H-M   'P 1'
#
loop_
_entity.id
_entity.type
_entity.pdbx_description
1 polymer ?
#
loop_
_entity_poly.entity_id
_entity_poly.type
_entity_poly.pdbx_seq_one_letter_code
_entity_poly.pdbx_strand_id
1 'polypeptide(L)' 'MTYSRGGVGVASMGGLVYAIGGHDGQRYLNTVEAYDPVTNSWRPVTDIKDCRAGAGVAWANCR' A
#
# COMPACT_ATOMS: atom_id res chain seq x y z
N MET A 1 3.65 0.63 -10.05
CA MET A 1 2.36 0.57 -9.34
C MET A 1 1.34 0.17 -10.38
N THR A 2 0.52 -0.84 -10.08
CA THR A 2 -0.43 -1.46 -11.02
C THR A 2 -1.78 -0.75 -11.00
N TYR A 3 -2.18 -0.15 -9.88
CA TYR A 3 -3.43 0.62 -9.75
C TYR A 3 -3.16 2.08 -9.42
N SER A 4 -3.98 2.99 -9.95
CA SER A 4 -4.13 4.32 -9.36
C SER A 4 -4.73 4.19 -7.96
N ARG A 5 -4.31 5.00 -6.98
CA ARG A 5 -4.80 4.87 -5.59
C ARG A 5 -5.07 6.23 -4.94
N GLY A 6 -6.28 6.74 -5.10
CA GLY A 6 -6.77 7.91 -4.36
C GLY A 6 -6.98 7.59 -2.87
N GLY A 7 -6.53 8.46 -1.97
CA GLY A 7 -6.65 8.26 -0.52
C GLY A 7 -5.88 7.04 0.01
N VAL A 8 -4.78 6.66 -0.65
CA VAL A 8 -3.96 5.52 -0.26
C VAL A 8 -3.25 5.74 1.07
N GLY A 9 -3.17 4.69 1.90
CA GLY A 9 -2.31 4.67 3.07
C GLY A 9 -0.89 4.26 2.68
N VAL A 10 0.13 4.99 3.16
CA VAL A 10 1.54 4.72 2.82
C VAL A 10 2.38 4.61 4.09
N ALA A 11 3.24 3.59 4.14
CA ALA A 11 4.24 3.45 5.20
C ALA A 11 5.54 2.84 4.65
N SER A 12 6.69 3.19 5.25
CA SER A 12 7.97 2.57 4.96
C SER A 12 8.29 1.49 6.01
N MET A 13 8.80 0.35 5.56
CA MET A 13 9.21 -0.76 6.41
C MET A 13 10.28 -1.60 5.70
N GLY A 14 11.37 -1.93 6.39
CA GLY A 14 12.39 -2.85 5.87
C GLY A 14 13.04 -2.40 4.55
N GLY A 15 13.18 -1.09 4.33
CA GLY A 15 13.74 -0.54 3.09
C GLY A 15 12.78 -0.47 1.91
N LEU A 16 11.51 -0.87 2.10
CA LEU A 16 10.45 -0.82 1.09
C LEU A 16 9.41 0.25 1.44
N VAL A 17 8.65 0.69 0.43
CA VAL A 17 7.48 1.56 0.61
C VAL A 17 6.21 0.78 0.29
N TYR A 18 5.26 0.75 1.21
CA TYR A 18 4.00 0.02 1.07
C TYR A 18 2.86 0.99 0.76
N ALA A 19 2.12 0.71 -0.30
CA ALA A 19 0.88 1.39 -0.67
C ALA A 19 -0.31 0.45 -0.38
N ILE A 20 -1.13 0.82 0.61
CA ILE A 20 -2.16 -0.03 1.20
C ILE A 20 -3.54 0.56 0.88
N GLY A 21 -4.37 -0.22 0.17
CA GLY A 21 -5.73 0.16 -0.20
C GLY A 21 -5.79 1.37 -1.14
N GLY A 22 -6.77 2.24 -0.94
CA GLY A 22 -7.07 3.39 -1.78
C GLY A 22 -8.27 3.14 -2.72
N HIS A 23 -8.44 4.02 -3.69
CA HIS A 23 -9.51 3.95 -4.69
C HIS A 23 -8.92 4.12 -6.11
N ASP A 24 -9.23 3.20 -7.02
CA ASP A 24 -8.66 3.20 -8.39
C ASP A 24 -9.41 4.06 -9.40
N GLY A 25 -10.45 4.76 -8.95
CA GLY A 25 -11.36 5.53 -9.78
C GLY A 25 -12.65 4.76 -10.12
N GLN A 26 -12.71 3.46 -9.84
CA GLN A 26 -13.90 2.63 -10.02
C GLN A 26 -14.33 1.94 -8.72
N ARG A 27 -13.37 1.44 -7.93
CA ARG A 27 -13.62 0.69 -6.71
C ARG A 27 -12.61 0.99 -5.62
N TYR A 28 -13.04 0.76 -4.38
CA TYR A 28 -12.12 0.71 -3.24
C TYR A 28 -11.27 -0.56 -3.30
N LEU A 29 -10.00 -0.42 -2.98
CA LEU A 29 -9.01 -1.48 -3.02
C LEU A 29 -8.75 -2.03 -1.62
N ASN A 30 -8.61 -3.34 -1.53
CA ASN A 30 -7.98 -4.03 -0.40
C ASN A 30 -6.55 -4.49 -0.74
N THR A 31 -6.10 -4.26 -1.98
CA THR A 31 -4.78 -4.71 -2.42
C THR A 31 -3.67 -3.87 -1.82
N VAL A 32 -2.51 -4.50 -1.65
CA VAL A 32 -1.29 -3.83 -1.18
C VAL A 32 -0.17 -4.05 -2.18
N GLU A 33 0.58 -2.99 -2.48
CA GLU A 33 1.80 -3.07 -3.29
C GLU A 33 2.99 -2.54 -2.51
N ALA A 34 4.15 -3.19 -2.68
CA ALA A 34 5.41 -2.74 -2.13
C ALA A 34 6.34 -2.27 -3.25
N TYR A 35 6.91 -1.09 -3.08
CA TYR A 35 7.96 -0.53 -3.91
C TYR A 35 9.33 -0.87 -3.34
N ASP A 36 10.17 -1.42 -4.20
CA ASP A 36 11.58 -1.63 -3.95
C ASP A 36 12.39 -0.56 -4.70
N PRO A 37 13.08 0.36 -3.99
CA PRO A 37 13.87 1.40 -4.62
C PRO A 37 15.14 0.88 -5.30
N VAL A 38 15.64 -0.32 -4.94
CA VAL A 38 16.84 -0.93 -5.54
C VAL A 38 16.51 -1.45 -6.93
N THR A 39 15.38 -2.14 -7.09
CA THR A 39 14.93 -2.67 -8.39
C THR A 39 14.04 -1.68 -9.15
N ASN A 40 13.73 -0.54 -8.53
CA ASN A 40 12.82 0.49 -9.04
C ASN A 40 11.49 -0.11 -9.55
N SER A 41 10.89 -1.00 -8.75
CA SER A 41 9.71 -1.72 -9.18
C SER A 41 8.71 -1.89 -8.05
N TRP A 42 7.44 -2.00 -8.44
CA TRP A 42 6.34 -2.31 -7.54
C TRP A 42 5.95 -3.78 -7.71
N ARG A 43 5.59 -4.43 -6.60
CA ARG A 43 5.04 -5.79 -6.61
C ARG A 43 3.85 -5.91 -5.66
N PRO A 44 2.86 -6.76 -5.98
CA PRO A 44 1.80 -7.09 -5.04
C PRO A 44 2.36 -7.80 -3.81
N VAL A 45 1.76 -7.54 -2.65
CA VAL A 45 2.02 -8.25 -1.40
C VAL A 45 0.69 -8.67 -0.77
N THR A 46 0.69 -9.11 0.49
CA THR A 46 -0.53 -9.55 1.18
C THR A 46 -1.57 -8.42 1.26
N ASP A 47 -2.77 -8.72 0.80
CA ASP A 47 -3.92 -7.83 0.84
C ASP A 47 -4.42 -7.59 2.28
N ILE A 48 -5.06 -6.44 2.51
CA ILE A 48 -5.83 -6.22 3.73
C ILE A 48 -7.20 -6.89 3.63
N LYS A 49 -7.82 -7.17 4.78
CA LYS A 49 -9.09 -7.90 4.84
C LYS A 49 -10.24 -7.17 4.15
N ASP A 50 -10.35 -5.88 4.40
CA ASP A 50 -11.45 -5.03 3.94
C ASP A 50 -10.92 -3.88 3.10
N CYS A 51 -11.63 -3.50 2.03
CA CYS A 51 -11.25 -2.35 1.23
C CYS A 51 -11.26 -1.07 2.07
N ARG A 52 -10.23 -0.23 1.90
CA ARG A 52 -10.07 0.98 2.73
C ARG A 52 -9.43 2.12 1.93
N ALA A 53 -9.96 3.34 2.06
CA ALA A 53 -9.36 4.57 1.55
C ALA A 53 -9.45 5.68 2.61
N GLY A 54 -8.56 6.67 2.54
CA GLY A 54 -8.47 7.78 3.49
C GLY A 54 -7.93 7.40 4.87
N ALA A 55 -7.32 6.21 5.01
CA ALA A 55 -6.80 5.74 6.29
C ALA A 55 -5.34 6.17 6.53
N GLY A 56 -5.04 6.55 7.76
CA GLY A 56 -3.65 6.71 8.23
C GLY A 56 -3.00 5.34 8.44
N VAL A 57 -1.74 5.22 8.05
CA VAL A 57 -0.93 4.00 8.24
C VAL A 57 0.38 4.39 8.90
N ALA A 58 0.80 3.60 9.89
CA ALA A 58 2.10 3.70 10.50
C ALA A 58 2.70 2.31 10.67
N TRP A 59 4.02 2.23 10.51
CA TRP A 59 4.77 1.08 10.96
C TRP A 59 5.20 1.30 12.41
N ALA A 60 5.05 0.28 13.25
CA ALA A 60 5.54 0.28 14.62
C ALA A 60 6.30 -1.01 14.87
N ASN A 61 7.42 -0.88 15.58
CA ASN A 61 8.19 -2.03 16.02
C ASN A 61 7.63 -2.48 17.38
N CYS A 62 6.98 -3.64 17.42
CA CYS A 62 6.53 -4.24 18.67
C CYS A 62 7.70 -5.07 19.25
N ARG A 63 8.58 -4.41 19.99
CA ARG A 63 9.50 -5.08 20.93
C ARG A 63 8.95 -4.98 22.34
#